data_AF-A0A816MRN8-F1
#
_entry.id   AF-A0A816MRN8-F1
#
_cell.length_a   1.000
_cell.length_b   1.000
_cell.length_c   1.000
_cell.angle_alpha   90.00
_cell.angle_beta   90.00
_cell.angle_gamma   90.00
#
_symmetry.space_group_name_H-M   'P 1'
#
loop_
_entity.id
_entity.type
_entity.pdbx_description
1 polymer ?
#
loop_
_entity_poly.entity_id
_entity_poly.type
_entity_poly.pdbx_seq_one_letter_code
_entity_poly.pdbx_strand_id
1 'polypeptide(L)'
;MKTLLFKKEDKLQMKLLHLKNIGFLTDSEYKFTQPVGSQPGKAYGLPKIDKDGVPLRSIISACGTFNDKLSKLLANKLKHLRASPTIVIDTFKFVKELQNL
;
A
#
# COMPACT_ATOMS: atom_id res chain seq x y z
N MET A 1 9.51 7.58 -20.06
CA MET A 1 8.82 7.04 -18.85
C MET A 1 9.74 6.98 -17.62
N LYS A 2 10.98 6.46 -17.74
CA LYS A 2 11.97 6.46 -16.63
C LYS A 2 12.20 7.84 -15.98
N THR A 3 12.32 8.91 -16.78
CA THR A 3 12.56 10.27 -16.27
C THR A 3 11.44 10.81 -15.37
N LEU A 4 10.18 10.42 -15.60
CA LEU A 4 9.06 10.86 -14.77
C LEU A 4 9.02 10.12 -13.43
N LEU A 5 9.42 8.84 -13.43
CA LEU A 5 9.49 8.04 -12.22
C LEU A 5 10.57 8.57 -11.27
N PHE A 6 11.77 8.83 -11.79
CA PHE A 6 12.85 9.42 -11.00
C PHE A 6 12.44 10.78 -10.40
N LYS A 7 11.81 11.65 -11.19
CA LYS A 7 11.26 12.92 -10.67
C LYS A 7 10.27 12.74 -9.51
N LYS A 8 9.45 11.68 -9.53
CA LYS A 8 8.52 11.36 -8.43
C LYS A 8 9.24 10.80 -7.21
N GLU A 9 10.24 9.94 -7.41
CA GLU A 9 11.12 9.45 -6.34
C GLU A 9 11.84 10.61 -5.65
N ASP A 10 12.50 11.49 -6.42
CA ASP A 10 13.23 12.66 -5.89
C ASP A 10 12.30 13.54 -5.06
N LYS A 11 11.12 13.87 -5.61
CA LYS A 11 10.12 14.69 -4.89
C LYS A 11 9.68 14.02 -3.59
N LEU A 12 9.50 12.70 -3.59
CA LEU A 12 9.13 11.97 -2.39
C LEU A 12 10.29 11.94 -1.38
N GLN A 13 11.51 11.65 -1.80
CA GLN A 13 12.70 11.63 -0.95
C GLN A 13 12.92 12.97 -0.26
N MET A 14 12.82 14.08 -1.00
CA MET A 14 12.92 15.42 -0.43
C MET A 14 11.86 15.68 0.65
N LYS A 15 10.62 15.25 0.41
CA LYS A 15 9.55 15.39 1.40
C LYS A 15 9.76 14.52 2.64
N LEU A 16 10.19 13.27 2.45
CA LEU A 16 10.50 12.36 3.56
C LEU A 16 11.67 12.88 4.40
N LEU A 17 12.70 13.45 3.76
CA LEU A 17 13.83 14.05 4.44
C LEU A 17 13.40 15.27 5.27
N HIS A 18 12.55 16.13 4.71
CA HIS A 18 11.98 17.25 5.46
C HIS A 18 11.18 16.76 6.68
N LEU A 19 10.29 15.77 6.49
CA LEU A 19 9.49 15.19 7.58
C LEU A 19 10.37 14.55 8.68
N LYS A 20 11.48 13.93 8.30
CA LYS A 20 12.48 13.43 9.23
C LYS A 20 13.13 14.57 10.01
N ASN A 21 13.59 15.62 9.32
CA ASN A 21 14.30 16.73 9.94
C ASN A 21 13.45 17.52 10.94
N ILE A 22 12.13 17.61 10.71
CA ILE A 22 11.19 18.23 11.67
C ILE A 22 10.75 17.26 12.79
N GLY A 23 11.31 16.04 12.85
CA GLY A 23 11.00 15.04 13.87
C GLY A 23 9.67 14.29 13.68
N PHE A 24 9.00 14.45 12.53
CA PHE A 24 7.73 13.76 12.27
C PHE A 24 7.91 12.27 11.94
N LEU A 25 9.03 11.91 11.30
CA LEU A 25 9.41 10.52 11.03
C LEU A 25 10.60 10.12 11.89
N THR A 26 10.57 8.91 12.43
CA THR A 26 11.74 8.31 13.06
C THR A 26 12.79 7.92 12.01
N ASP A 27 14.03 7.71 12.43
CA ASP A 27 15.09 7.20 11.54
C ASP A 27 14.72 5.86 10.88
N SER A 28 14.06 4.97 11.63
CA SER A 28 13.63 3.67 11.12
C SER A 28 12.51 3.80 10.09
N GLU A 29 11.54 4.69 10.33
CA GLU A 29 10.45 4.97 9.40
C GLU A 29 10.95 5.65 8.11
N TYR A 30 11.88 6.59 8.24
CA TYR A 30 12.53 7.23 7.10
C TYR A 30 13.28 6.19 6.25
N LYS A 31 14.14 5.36 6.85
CA LYS A 31 14.89 4.31 6.14
C LYS A 31 13.95 3.28 5.50
N PHE A 32 12.87 2.91 6.18
CA PHE A 32 11.88 1.99 5.63
C PHE A 32 11.15 2.58 4.44
N THR A 33 10.76 3.85 4.49
CA THR A 33 9.92 4.48 3.44
C THR A 33 10.70 5.05 2.27
N GLN A 34 12.03 5.13 2.37
CA GLN A 34 12.88 5.62 1.30
C GLN A 34 12.73 4.75 0.04
N PRO A 35 12.33 5.33 -1.11
CA PRO A 35 12.27 4.60 -2.38
C PRO A 35 13.67 4.31 -2.89
N VAL A 36 13.90 3.07 -3.32
CA VAL A 36 15.14 2.60 -3.94
C VAL A 36 14.76 1.69 -5.10
N GLY A 37 15.09 2.09 -6.33
CA GLY A 37 14.87 1.27 -7.53
C GLY A 37 13.40 0.98 -7.83
N SER A 38 12.53 2.00 -7.77
CA SER A 38 11.10 1.79 -7.97
C SER A 38 10.77 1.39 -9.41
N GLN A 39 9.63 0.71 -9.55
CA GLN A 39 9.06 0.34 -10.84
C GLN A 39 7.79 1.16 -11.12
N PRO A 40 7.43 1.40 -12.40
CA PRO A 40 6.11 1.90 -12.74
C PRO A 40 5.03 0.92 -12.28
N GLY A 41 3.83 1.43 -11.98
CA GLY A 41 2.67 0.59 -11.70
C GLY A 41 2.32 -0.28 -12.91
N LYS A 42 1.90 -1.52 -12.65
CA LYS A 42 1.59 -2.51 -13.69
C LYS A 42 0.09 -2.65 -13.83
N ALA A 43 -0.45 -2.43 -15.02
CA ALA A 43 -1.85 -2.70 -15.33
C ALA A 43 -1.97 -4.06 -16.01
N TYR A 44 -2.90 -4.90 -15.54
CA TYR A 44 -3.21 -6.20 -16.15
C TYR A 44 -4.68 -6.56 -15.94
N GLY A 45 -5.21 -7.47 -16.75
CA GLY A 45 -6.58 -7.97 -16.63
C GLY A 45 -6.61 -9.35 -16.00
N LEU A 46 -7.50 -9.57 -15.03
CA LEU A 46 -7.85 -10.90 -14.57
C LEU A 46 -9.09 -11.40 -15.32
N PRO A 47 -9.11 -12.65 -15.82
CA PRO A 47 -10.30 -13.23 -16.42
C PRO A 47 -11.51 -13.14 -15.48
N LYS A 48 -12.63 -12.71 -16.04
CA LYS A 48 -13.90 -12.62 -15.33
C LYS A 48 -14.91 -13.56 -16.00
N ILE A 49 -15.22 -14.65 -15.32
CA ILE A 49 -16.03 -15.77 -15.86
C ILE A 49 -17.53 -15.56 -15.57
N ASP A 50 -17.86 -14.66 -14.63
CA ASP A 50 -19.21 -14.49 -14.07
C ASP A 50 -20.09 -13.46 -14.80
N LYS A 51 -19.61 -12.78 -15.85
CA LYS A 51 -20.39 -11.75 -16.57
C LYS A 51 -20.15 -11.78 -18.07
N ASP A 52 -21.21 -12.01 -18.82
CA ASP A 52 -21.20 -11.93 -20.28
C ASP A 52 -20.83 -10.52 -20.77
N GLY A 53 -20.02 -10.45 -21.82
CA GLY A 53 -19.57 -9.19 -22.40
C GLY A 53 -18.51 -8.42 -21.59
N VAL A 54 -18.11 -8.89 -20.41
CA VAL A 54 -17.06 -8.26 -19.58
C VAL A 54 -15.97 -9.28 -19.25
N PRO A 55 -15.06 -9.58 -20.20
CA PRO A 55 -14.14 -10.71 -20.09
C PRO A 55 -13.01 -10.49 -19.05
N LEU A 56 -12.73 -9.24 -18.66
CA LEU A 56 -11.60 -8.90 -17.80
C LEU A 56 -11.98 -7.96 -16.65
N ARG A 57 -11.43 -8.24 -15.47
CA ARG A 57 -11.33 -7.28 -14.36
C ARG A 57 -9.97 -6.59 -14.44
N SER A 58 -9.96 -5.33 -14.84
CA SER A 58 -8.74 -4.51 -14.84
C SER A 58 -8.21 -4.32 -13.43
N ILE A 59 -6.93 -4.58 -13.23
CA ILE A 59 -6.18 -4.40 -11.97
C ILE A 59 -5.01 -3.45 -12.25
N ILE A 60 -4.79 -2.53 -11.32
CA ILE A 60 -3.59 -1.68 -11.29
C ILE A 60 -2.79 -2.07 -10.06
N SER A 61 -1.65 -2.72 -10.27
CA SER A 61 -0.71 -3.05 -9.21
C SER A 61 0.22 -1.88 -8.93
N ALA A 62 0.20 -1.41 -7.68
CA ALA A 62 1.12 -0.42 -7.15
C ALA A 62 2.33 -1.04 -6.41
N CYS A 63 2.48 -2.36 -6.45
CA CYS A 63 3.59 -3.05 -5.78
C CYS A 63 4.94 -2.62 -6.36
N GLY A 64 5.90 -2.27 -5.50
CA GLY A 64 7.22 -1.82 -5.93
C GLY A 64 7.24 -0.44 -6.59
N THR A 65 6.13 0.30 -6.58
CA THR A 65 6.12 1.71 -6.96
C THR A 65 6.78 2.57 -5.88
N PHE A 66 7.15 3.80 -6.24
CA PHE A 66 7.92 4.71 -5.38
C PHE A 66 7.27 5.01 -4.01
N ASN A 67 5.94 4.86 -3.90
CA ASN A 67 5.20 5.11 -2.67
C ASN A 67 4.68 3.83 -1.98
N ASP A 68 5.07 2.62 -2.44
CA ASP A 68 4.59 1.35 -1.88
C ASP A 68 4.92 1.24 -0.39
N LYS A 69 6.20 1.37 0.00
CA LYS A 69 6.60 1.27 1.41
C LYS A 69 5.99 2.37 2.28
N LEU A 70 5.87 3.59 1.75
CA LEU A 70 5.18 4.69 2.45
C LEU A 70 3.70 4.34 2.70
N SER A 71 3.02 3.75 1.72
CA SER A 71 1.62 3.33 1.88
C SER A 71 1.46 2.29 2.98
N LYS A 72 2.40 1.33 3.10
CA LYS A 72 2.43 0.33 4.18
C LYS A 72 2.64 0.97 5.55
N LEU A 73 3.55 1.94 5.66
CA LEU A 73 3.76 2.68 6.90
C LEU A 73 2.48 3.41 7.31
N LEU A 74 1.82 4.12 6.37
CA LEU A 74 0.58 4.84 6.64
C LEU A 74 -0.56 3.89 7.04
N ALA A 75 -0.73 2.77 6.33
CA ALA A 75 -1.74 1.77 6.68
C ALA A 75 -1.55 1.23 8.10
N ASN A 76 -0.30 1.00 8.51
CA ASN A 76 0.02 0.57 9.86
C ASN A 76 -0.28 1.65 10.90
N LYS A 77 0.13 2.91 10.65
CA LYS A 77 -0.15 4.03 11.56
C LYS A 77 -1.66 4.25 11.73
N LEU A 78 -2.44 4.12 10.66
CA LEU A 78 -3.89 4.32 10.66
C LEU A 78 -4.69 3.07 11.07
N LYS A 79 -4.02 1.95 11.39
CA LYS A 79 -4.69 0.68 11.72
C LYS A 79 -5.68 0.82 12.87
N HIS A 80 -5.34 1.62 13.88
CA HIS A 80 -6.19 1.87 15.04
C HIS A 80 -7.55 2.49 14.67
N LEU A 81 -7.61 3.30 13.61
CA LEU A 81 -8.87 3.90 13.12
C LEU A 81 -9.80 2.89 12.46
N ARG A 82 -9.29 1.70 12.10
CA ARG A 82 -10.07 0.62 11.48
C ARG A 82 -10.53 -0.43 12.50
N ALA A 83 -10.10 -0.33 13.76
CA ALA A 83 -10.52 -1.27 14.78
C ALA A 83 -11.97 -0.96 15.18
N SER A 84 -12.85 -1.95 15.02
CA SER A 84 -14.24 -1.90 15.48
C SER A 84 -14.59 -3.25 16.09
N PRO A 85 -15.43 -3.30 17.15
CA PRO A 85 -15.96 -4.55 17.70
C PRO A 85 -16.67 -5.41 16.64
N THR A 86 -17.18 -4.79 15.58
CA THR A 86 -17.90 -5.46 14.49
C THR A 86 -17.01 -5.90 13.34
N ILE A 87 -15.71 -5.63 13.38
CA ILE A 87 -14.77 -5.96 12.29
C ILE A 87 -13.88 -7.12 12.72
N VAL A 88 -13.88 -8.17 11.91
CA VAL A 88 -12.96 -9.31 12.05
C VAL A 88 -11.85 -9.21 11.01
N ILE A 89 -10.66 -9.65 11.38
CA ILE A 89 -9.41 -9.43 10.62
C ILE A 89 -9.38 -10.29 9.35
N ASP A 90 -9.88 -11.52 9.44
CA ASP A 90 -9.92 -12.49 8.37
C ASP A 90 -11.02 -13.54 8.63
N THR A 91 -11.30 -14.35 7.60
CA THR A 91 -12.32 -15.40 7.66
C THR A 91 -11.99 -16.50 8.67
N PHE A 92 -10.71 -16.79 8.92
CA PHE A 92 -10.31 -17.85 9.85
C PHE A 92 -10.61 -17.46 11.30
N LYS A 93 -10.27 -16.22 11.66
CA LYS A 93 -10.60 -15.64 12.96
C LYS A 93 -12.11 -15.58 13.15
N PHE A 94 -12.85 -15.21 12.11
CA PHE A 94 -14.32 -15.18 12.16
C PHE A 94 -14.91 -16.57 12.44
N VAL A 95 -14.47 -17.59 11.70
CA VAL A 95 -14.91 -18.98 11.93
C VAL A 95 -14.56 -19.45 13.33
N LYS A 96 -13.36 -19.13 13.84
CA LYS A 96 -12.94 -19.48 15.19
C LYS A 96 -13.79 -18.81 16.27
N GLU A 97 -14.16 -17.54 16.09
CA GLU A 97 -15.04 -16.82 17.00
C GLU A 97 -16.45 -17.41 16.99
N LEU A 98 -16.98 -17.78 15.81
CA LEU A 98 -18.25 -18.49 15.68
C LEU A 98 -18.25 -19.87 16.34
N GLN A 99 -17.14 -20.59 16.30
CA GLN A 99 -17.01 -21.90 16.96
C GLN A 99 -16.94 -21.81 18.49
N ASN A 100 -16.60 -20.63 19.03
CA ASN A 100 -16.48 -20.38 20.46
C ASN A 100 -17.72 -19.65 21.04
N LEU A 101 -18.76 -19.45 20.23
CA LEU A 101 -20.09 -18.95 20.63
C LEU A 101 -20.94 -20.10 21.15
#